data_AF-A0A0N9DRV9-F1
#
_entry.id   AF-A0A0N9DRV9-F1
#
_cell.length_a   1.000
_cell.length_b   1.000
_cell.length_c   1.000
_cell.angle_alpha   90.00
_cell.angle_beta   90.00
_cell.angle_gamma   90.00
#
_symmetry.space_group_name_H-M   'P 1'
#
loop_
_entity.id
_entity.type
_entity.pdbx_description
1 polymer ?
#
loop_
_entity_poly.entity_id
_entity_poly.type
_entity_poly.pdbx_seq_one_letter_code
_entity_poly.pdbx_strand_id
1 'polypeptide(L)'
;MPEQHPPITETTTGAASNGCPVVGHMKYPVEGGGNQDWWPNRLNLKVLHQNPAVADPMGAAFDYAAEVATIDVDALTRDIEEVMTTSQPWWPADYGHYGPLFIRMAWHAAGTYRIHDGRGGAGGGMQRFAPLNSWPDNASLDKARRLLWPVKKKYGKKLSWADLIVFAGNCALESMGFKTFGFGFGRVDQWEPDEVYWGQGSHLARR
;
A
#
# COMPACT_ATOMS: atom_id res chain seq x y z
N MET A 1 18.02 -33.25 -4.67
CA MET A 1 17.17 -32.73 -5.76
C MET A 1 17.21 -31.22 -5.64
N PRO A 2 17.81 -30.48 -6.58
CA PRO A 2 17.84 -29.02 -6.50
C PRO A 2 16.42 -28.48 -6.69
N GLU A 3 15.95 -27.68 -5.73
CA GLU A 3 14.68 -26.95 -5.86
C GLU A 3 14.80 -25.99 -7.05
N GLN A 4 14.07 -26.30 -8.12
CA GLN A 4 13.93 -25.39 -9.24
C GLN A 4 12.98 -24.27 -8.82
N HIS A 5 13.53 -23.09 -8.54
CA HIS A 5 12.74 -21.87 -8.43
C HIS A 5 12.21 -21.49 -9.82
N PRO A 6 10.90 -21.32 -10.01
CA PRO A 6 10.36 -20.84 -11.28
C PRO A 6 10.90 -19.42 -11.55
N PRO A 7 11.10 -19.04 -12.83
CA PRO A 7 11.57 -17.72 -13.18
C PRO A 7 10.63 -16.62 -12.64
N ILE A 8 11.22 -15.51 -12.20
CA ILE A 8 10.55 -14.32 -11.60
C ILE A 8 9.43 -13.76 -12.49
N THR A 9 9.35 -14.16 -13.75
CA THR A 9 8.34 -13.79 -14.74
C THR A 9 6.99 -14.48 -14.58
N GLU A 10 6.82 -15.43 -13.66
CA GLU A 10 5.50 -15.96 -13.28
C GLU A 10 4.74 -14.98 -12.36
N THR A 11 4.55 -13.75 -12.82
CA THR A 11 3.51 -12.87 -12.26
C THR A 11 2.15 -13.47 -12.63
N THR A 12 1.60 -14.27 -11.72
CA THR A 12 0.20 -14.72 -11.65
C THR A 12 -0.39 -15.17 -13.00
N THR A 13 0.18 -16.20 -13.62
CA THR A 13 -0.49 -16.97 -14.69
C THR A 13 -1.31 -18.10 -14.08
N GLY A 14 -2.34 -17.72 -13.32
CA GLY A 14 -3.38 -18.65 -12.85
C GLY A 14 -4.71 -18.22 -13.45
N ALA A 15 -5.43 -19.16 -14.08
CA ALA A 15 -6.79 -18.92 -14.57
C ALA A 15 -7.64 -18.31 -13.46
N ALA A 16 -8.15 -17.10 -13.68
CA ALA A 16 -9.02 -16.42 -12.74
C ALA A 16 -10.28 -17.25 -12.53
N SER A 17 -10.45 -17.85 -11.34
CA SER A 17 -11.73 -18.40 -10.89
C SER A 17 -12.73 -17.32 -10.47
N ASN A 18 -12.35 -16.04 -10.55
CA ASN A 18 -13.19 -14.89 -10.25
C ASN A 18 -13.65 -14.21 -11.55
N GLY A 19 -14.38 -14.95 -12.38
CA GLY A 19 -15.12 -14.34 -13.48
C GLY A 19 -16.09 -13.31 -12.91
N CYS A 20 -16.01 -12.06 -13.39
CA CYS A 20 -17.14 -11.14 -13.30
C CYS A 20 -18.38 -11.91 -13.80
N PRO A 21 -19.53 -11.87 -13.11
CA PRO A 21 -20.69 -12.71 -13.46
C PRO A 21 -21.30 -12.39 -14.84
N VAL A 22 -20.77 -11.41 -15.57
CA VAL A 22 -20.99 -11.22 -17.00
C VAL A 22 -20.09 -12.19 -17.77
N VAL A 23 -20.72 -13.26 -18.27
CA VAL A 23 -20.12 -14.51 -18.77
C VAL A 23 -19.12 -14.32 -19.92
N GLY A 24 -17.96 -15.00 -19.83
CA GLY A 24 -17.34 -15.80 -20.89
C GLY A 24 -16.81 -15.15 -22.17
N HIS A 25 -16.99 -13.84 -22.36
CA HIS A 25 -16.50 -13.12 -23.54
C HIS A 25 -15.29 -12.25 -23.21
N MET A 26 -14.42 -12.08 -24.21
CA MET A 26 -13.33 -11.10 -24.12
C MET A 26 -13.90 -9.74 -23.74
N LYS A 27 -13.34 -9.21 -22.67
CA LYS A 27 -13.72 -7.90 -22.17
C LYS A 27 -13.09 -6.82 -23.05
N TYR A 28 -13.68 -5.64 -23.02
CA TYR A 28 -13.00 -4.48 -23.58
C TYR A 28 -11.69 -4.19 -22.80
N PRO A 29 -10.67 -3.56 -23.42
CA PRO A 29 -9.44 -3.21 -22.71
C PRO A 29 -9.67 -2.36 -21.46
N VAL A 30 -10.67 -1.47 -21.49
CA VAL A 30 -11.08 -0.65 -20.33
C VAL A 30 -11.63 -1.47 -19.15
N GLU A 31 -12.05 -2.72 -19.39
CA GLU A 31 -12.55 -3.69 -18.41
C GLU A 31 -11.51 -4.78 -18.09
N GLY A 32 -10.26 -4.62 -18.54
CA GLY A 32 -9.15 -5.52 -18.26
C GLY A 32 -8.90 -6.61 -19.30
N GLY A 33 -9.62 -6.62 -20.43
CA GLY A 33 -9.37 -7.56 -21.52
C GLY A 33 -8.07 -7.26 -22.29
N GLY A 34 -7.41 -8.30 -22.81
CA GLY A 34 -6.19 -8.10 -23.58
C GLY A 34 -5.57 -9.39 -24.13
N ASN A 35 -4.34 -9.27 -24.64
CA ASN A 35 -3.67 -10.39 -25.28
C ASN A 35 -3.31 -11.54 -24.32
N GLN A 36 -3.38 -11.33 -23.00
CA GLN A 36 -3.14 -12.38 -22.01
C GLN A 36 -4.30 -13.39 -22.01
N ASP A 37 -5.50 -12.96 -22.40
CA ASP A 37 -6.67 -13.83 -22.54
C ASP A 37 -6.47 -14.88 -23.65
N TRP A 38 -5.77 -14.50 -24.73
CA TRP A 38 -5.45 -15.38 -25.86
C TRP A 38 -4.20 -16.23 -25.62
N TRP A 39 -3.17 -15.65 -25.01
CA TRP A 39 -1.90 -16.32 -24.75
C TRP A 39 -1.51 -16.16 -23.28
N PRO A 40 -2.08 -16.98 -22.37
CA PRO A 40 -1.92 -16.78 -20.93
C PRO A 40 -0.48 -16.81 -20.44
N ASN A 41 0.37 -17.62 -21.09
CA ASN A 41 1.77 -17.82 -20.70
C ASN A 41 2.76 -17.00 -21.53
N ARG A 42 2.30 -15.98 -22.27
CA ARG A 42 3.22 -15.10 -23.01
C ARG A 42 4.04 -14.26 -22.03
N LEU A 43 5.27 -13.91 -22.42
CA LEU A 43 6.08 -12.98 -21.64
C LEU A 43 5.38 -11.60 -21.52
N ASN A 44 5.20 -11.13 -20.29
CA ASN A 44 4.60 -9.84 -19.99
C ASN A 44 5.68 -8.77 -19.82
N LEU A 45 5.85 -7.91 -20.82
CA LEU A 45 6.83 -6.81 -20.78
C LEU A 45 6.36 -5.60 -19.94
N LYS A 46 5.11 -5.60 -19.45
CA LYS A 46 4.61 -4.46 -18.68
C LYS A 46 5.34 -4.22 -17.37
N VAL A 47 5.93 -5.27 -16.81
CA VAL A 47 6.74 -5.20 -15.59
C VAL A 47 7.96 -4.28 -15.73
N LEU A 48 8.37 -3.95 -16.95
CA LEU A 48 9.51 -3.06 -17.22
C LEU A 48 9.13 -1.58 -17.34
N HIS A 49 7.84 -1.25 -17.28
CA HIS A 49 7.35 0.13 -17.39
C HIS A 49 6.28 0.47 -16.36
N GLN A 50 6.38 -0.14 -15.17
CA GLN A 50 5.54 0.21 -14.03
C GLN A 50 5.78 1.66 -13.57
N ASN A 51 4.75 2.25 -12.98
CA ASN A 51 4.71 3.64 -12.51
C ASN A 51 5.29 4.62 -13.55
N PRO A 52 4.74 4.64 -14.79
CA PRO A 52 5.26 5.49 -15.84
C PRO A 52 5.04 6.97 -15.49
N ALA A 53 5.95 7.85 -15.90
CA ALA A 53 5.89 9.28 -15.59
C ALA A 53 4.59 9.98 -16.03
N VAL A 54 3.91 9.46 -17.06
CA VAL A 54 2.62 9.99 -17.52
C VAL A 54 1.48 9.77 -16.51
N ALA A 55 1.59 8.76 -15.64
CA ALA A 55 0.62 8.47 -14.59
C ALA A 55 0.93 9.23 -13.29
N ASP A 56 2.11 9.83 -13.17
CA ASP A 56 2.51 10.61 -12.01
C ASP A 56 1.93 12.05 -12.09
N PRO A 57 1.02 12.44 -11.18
CA PRO A 57 0.42 13.77 -11.17
C PRO A 57 1.35 14.88 -10.67
N MET A 58 2.50 14.55 -10.07
CA MET A 58 3.43 15.53 -9.48
C MET A 58 4.36 16.16 -10.53
N GLY A 59 4.58 15.47 -11.64
CA GLY A 59 5.42 15.91 -12.75
C GLY A 59 6.92 15.81 -12.47
N ALA A 60 7.71 15.89 -13.54
CA ALA A 60 9.15 15.60 -13.52
C ALA A 60 10.00 16.54 -12.66
N ALA A 61 9.49 17.72 -12.31
CA ALA A 61 10.21 18.70 -11.48
C ALA A 61 10.00 18.48 -9.97
N PHE A 62 9.15 17.53 -9.57
CA PHE A 62 8.87 17.28 -8.17
C PHE A 62 10.02 16.52 -7.50
N ASP A 63 10.52 17.07 -6.39
CA ASP A 63 11.52 16.45 -5.52
C ASP A 63 10.94 16.25 -4.12
N TYR A 64 10.55 15.03 -3.80
CA TYR A 64 9.96 14.71 -2.50
C TYR A 64 10.94 14.93 -1.34
N ALA A 65 12.23 14.65 -1.54
CA ALA A 65 13.22 14.80 -0.48
C ALA A 65 13.36 16.28 -0.08
N ALA A 66 13.37 17.17 -1.06
CA ALA A 66 13.37 18.61 -0.82
C ALA A 66 12.07 19.09 -0.13
N GLU A 67 10.92 18.55 -0.52
CA GLU A 67 9.62 18.96 0.03
C GLU A 67 9.45 18.50 1.49
N VAL A 68 9.75 17.23 1.78
CA VAL A 68 9.61 16.67 3.14
C VAL A 68 10.64 17.24 4.11
N ALA A 69 11.82 17.65 3.64
CA ALA A 69 12.80 18.34 4.47
C ALA A 69 12.28 19.68 5.04
N THR A 70 11.24 20.26 4.44
CA THR A 70 10.62 21.53 4.90
C THR A 70 9.40 21.32 5.80
N ILE A 71 9.13 20.09 6.24
CA ILE A 71 7.96 19.78 7.06
C ILE A 71 8.21 20.15 8.53
N ASP A 72 7.20 20.73 9.18
CA ASP A 72 7.21 20.90 10.64
C ASP A 72 6.77 19.58 11.29
N VAL A 73 7.75 18.81 11.75
CA VAL A 73 7.54 17.48 12.33
C VAL A 73 6.80 17.54 13.67
N ASP A 74 7.04 18.58 14.47
CA ASP A 74 6.35 18.73 15.76
C ASP A 74 4.88 19.08 15.54
N ALA A 75 4.58 19.95 14.57
CA ALA A 75 3.20 20.22 14.16
C ALA A 75 2.52 18.97 13.60
N LEU A 76 3.23 18.20 12.76
CA LEU A 76 2.68 16.98 12.19
C LEU A 76 2.35 15.95 13.27
N THR A 77 3.23 15.80 14.26
CA THR A 77 3.03 14.90 15.40
C THR A 77 1.79 15.30 16.20
N ARG A 78 1.65 16.59 16.54
CA ARG A 78 0.45 17.10 17.24
C ARG A 78 -0.83 16.88 16.45
N ASP A 79 -0.80 17.10 15.13
CA ASP A 79 -1.98 16.88 14.28
C ASP A 79 -2.37 15.39 14.22
N ILE A 80 -1.40 14.48 14.21
CA ILE A 80 -1.66 13.03 14.27
C ILE A 80 -2.23 12.64 15.64
N GLU A 81 -1.70 13.19 16.74
CA GLU A 81 -2.22 12.98 18.10
C GLU A 81 -3.65 13.51 18.29
N GLU A 82 -3.96 14.67 17.69
CA GLU A 82 -5.33 15.19 17.64
C GLU A 82 -6.25 14.21 16.93
N VAL A 83 -5.84 13.69 15.76
CA VAL A 83 -6.62 12.67 15.04
C VAL A 83 -6.80 11.43 15.90
N MET A 84 -5.76 10.97 16.60
CA MET A 84 -5.82 9.77 17.43
C MET A 84 -6.88 9.86 18.53
N THR A 85 -7.12 11.04 19.08
CA THR A 85 -8.04 11.27 20.20
C THR A 85 -9.38 11.87 19.78
N THR A 86 -9.56 12.22 18.50
CA THR A 86 -10.80 12.77 17.94
C THR A 86 -11.61 11.68 17.24
N SER A 87 -12.38 10.95 18.04
CA SER A 87 -13.26 9.87 17.58
C SER A 87 -14.25 10.35 16.51
N GLN A 88 -14.41 9.56 15.44
CA GLN A 88 -15.29 9.82 14.33
C GLN A 88 -16.53 8.92 14.39
N PRO A 89 -17.75 9.43 14.12
CA PRO A 89 -18.98 8.65 14.26
C PRO A 89 -19.08 7.47 13.29
N TRP A 90 -18.42 7.56 12.12
CA TRP A 90 -18.41 6.50 11.11
C TRP A 90 -17.40 5.38 11.40
N TRP A 91 -16.51 5.58 12.35
CA TRP A 91 -15.60 4.55 12.87
C TRP A 91 -15.13 4.91 14.27
N PRO A 92 -15.96 4.75 15.31
CA PRO A 92 -15.63 5.21 16.66
C PRO A 92 -14.30 4.63 17.19
N ALA A 93 -13.53 5.45 17.90
CA ALA A 93 -12.26 5.02 18.48
C ALA A 93 -12.49 4.09 19.68
N ASP A 94 -11.91 2.89 19.61
CA ASP A 94 -11.82 2.01 20.76
C ASP A 94 -11.08 2.72 21.89
N TYR A 95 -11.67 2.71 23.09
CA TYR A 95 -11.14 3.40 24.27
C TYR A 95 -10.89 4.91 24.09
N GLY A 96 -11.52 5.53 23.08
CA GLY A 96 -11.30 6.94 22.75
C GLY A 96 -9.93 7.24 22.14
N HIS A 97 -9.19 6.23 21.66
CA HIS A 97 -7.86 6.44 21.08
C HIS A 97 -7.58 5.49 19.90
N TYR A 98 -7.32 6.01 18.70
CA TYR A 98 -6.98 5.21 17.50
C TYR A 98 -5.55 4.66 17.49
N GLY A 99 -4.80 4.80 18.58
CA GLY A 99 -3.37 4.50 18.64
C GLY A 99 -3.08 3.04 18.29
N PRO A 100 -3.74 2.07 18.94
CA PRO A 100 -3.58 0.66 18.61
C PRO A 100 -3.91 0.32 17.15
N LEU A 101 -4.92 0.99 16.56
CA LEU A 101 -5.29 0.82 15.15
C LEU A 101 -4.20 1.35 14.21
N PHE A 102 -3.59 2.49 14.51
CA PHE A 102 -2.49 3.06 13.70
C PHE A 102 -1.21 2.24 13.81
N ILE A 103 -0.92 1.67 14.99
CA ILE A 103 0.19 0.71 15.15
C ILE A 103 -0.05 -0.51 14.25
N ARG A 104 -1.24 -1.11 14.29
CA ARG A 104 -1.57 -2.23 13.40
C ARG A 104 -1.44 -1.83 11.93
N MET A 105 -1.93 -0.66 11.53
CA MET A 105 -1.84 -0.19 10.16
C MET A 105 -0.39 -0.09 9.68
N ALA A 106 0.48 0.53 10.49
CA ALA A 106 1.91 0.67 10.20
C ALA A 106 2.61 -0.69 10.13
N TRP A 107 2.32 -1.57 11.09
CA TRP A 107 2.83 -2.95 11.12
C TRP A 107 2.44 -3.71 9.85
N HIS A 108 1.17 -3.72 9.46
CA HIS A 108 0.72 -4.38 8.23
C HIS A 108 1.30 -3.76 6.96
N ALA A 109 1.60 -2.45 6.96
CA ALA A 109 2.23 -1.81 5.82
C ALA A 109 3.67 -2.32 5.63
N ALA A 110 4.45 -2.39 6.71
CA ALA A 110 5.82 -2.88 6.68
C ALA A 110 5.92 -4.42 6.57
N GLY A 111 4.96 -5.15 7.14
CA GLY A 111 4.98 -6.60 7.32
C GLY A 111 4.81 -7.43 6.05
N THR A 112 4.59 -6.80 4.88
CA THR A 112 4.55 -7.50 3.59
C THR A 112 5.95 -7.78 3.01
N TYR A 113 7.00 -7.22 3.61
CA TYR A 113 8.38 -7.36 3.16
C TYR A 113 8.87 -8.82 3.20
N ARG A 114 9.67 -9.21 2.20
CA ARG A 114 10.32 -10.53 2.13
C ARG A 114 11.78 -10.39 1.72
N ILE A 115 12.67 -11.11 2.41
CA ILE A 115 14.12 -11.04 2.18
C ILE A 115 14.57 -11.66 0.85
N HIS A 116 13.80 -12.61 0.29
CA HIS A 116 14.22 -13.38 -0.88
C HIS A 116 14.36 -12.51 -2.14
N ASP A 117 13.43 -11.59 -2.36
CA ASP A 117 13.43 -10.70 -3.54
C ASP A 117 13.32 -9.22 -3.18
N GLY A 118 13.34 -8.88 -1.89
CA GLY A 118 13.30 -7.51 -1.39
C GLY A 118 11.96 -6.79 -1.63
N ARG A 119 10.93 -7.48 -2.14
CA ARG A 119 9.62 -6.90 -2.43
C ARG A 119 8.75 -6.79 -1.18
N GLY A 120 7.70 -5.97 -1.30
CA GLY A 120 6.80 -5.62 -0.21
C GLY A 120 7.37 -4.52 0.68
N GLY A 121 6.82 -4.41 1.88
CA GLY A 121 7.15 -3.37 2.85
C GLY A 121 6.39 -2.05 2.61
N ALA A 122 6.68 -1.06 3.46
CA ALA A 122 5.96 0.21 3.47
C ALA A 122 6.50 1.26 2.47
N GLY A 123 7.59 0.94 1.75
CA GLY A 123 8.40 1.92 1.01
C GLY A 123 7.65 2.71 -0.07
N GLY A 124 6.67 2.11 -0.74
CA GLY A 124 5.86 2.77 -1.78
C GLY A 124 4.44 3.13 -1.33
N GLY A 125 4.08 2.89 -0.07
CA GLY A 125 2.70 3.09 0.41
C GLY A 125 1.68 2.14 -0.21
N MET A 126 2.11 0.96 -0.68
CA MET A 126 1.29 0.01 -1.47
C MET A 126 0.03 -0.48 -0.77
N GLN A 127 -0.05 -0.38 0.56
CA GLN A 127 -1.25 -0.73 1.33
C GLN A 127 -2.50 0.06 0.90
N ARG A 128 -2.36 1.21 0.22
CA ARG A 128 -3.49 1.99 -0.32
C ARG A 128 -4.03 1.47 -1.65
N PHE A 129 -3.28 0.62 -2.35
CA PHE A 129 -3.66 0.05 -3.65
C PHE A 129 -4.03 -1.43 -3.56
N ALA A 130 -4.64 -1.96 -4.62
CA ALA A 130 -4.83 -3.39 -4.77
C ALA A 130 -3.45 -4.09 -4.91
N PRO A 131 -3.34 -5.38 -4.53
CA PRO A 131 -4.35 -6.17 -3.84
C PRO A 131 -4.40 -5.88 -2.32
N LEU A 132 -3.38 -5.23 -1.77
CA LEU A 132 -3.17 -5.10 -0.33
C LEU A 132 -4.30 -4.36 0.39
N ASN A 133 -4.90 -3.36 -0.25
CA ASN A 133 -6.02 -2.62 0.32
C ASN A 133 -7.28 -3.47 0.57
N SER A 134 -7.35 -4.67 -0.01
CA SER A 134 -8.48 -5.58 0.02
C SER A 134 -8.13 -6.96 0.60
N TRP A 135 -6.90 -7.16 1.08
CA TRP A 135 -6.55 -8.41 1.75
C TRP A 135 -7.38 -8.60 3.02
N PRO A 136 -7.83 -9.84 3.32
CA PRO A 136 -8.60 -10.12 4.54
C PRO A 136 -7.88 -9.65 5.81
N ASP A 137 -6.56 -9.85 5.86
CA ASP A 137 -5.75 -9.47 7.02
C ASP A 137 -5.60 -7.95 7.15
N ASN A 138 -5.87 -7.18 6.10
CA ASN A 138 -5.89 -5.71 6.11
C ASN A 138 -7.31 -5.15 6.35
N ALA A 139 -8.25 -5.98 6.78
CA ALA A 139 -9.60 -5.54 7.11
C ALA A 139 -9.59 -4.34 8.07
N SER A 140 -10.45 -3.38 7.77
CA SER A 140 -10.62 -2.11 8.50
C SER A 140 -9.45 -1.13 8.43
N LEU A 141 -8.32 -1.49 7.81
CA LEU A 141 -7.23 -0.55 7.58
C LEU A 141 -7.57 0.50 6.51
N ASP A 142 -8.61 0.27 5.72
CA ASP A 142 -9.24 1.30 4.87
C ASP A 142 -9.79 2.47 5.70
N LYS A 143 -10.39 2.20 6.87
CA LYS A 143 -10.85 3.23 7.81
C LYS A 143 -9.67 3.93 8.48
N ALA A 144 -8.66 3.17 8.90
CA ALA A 144 -7.44 3.72 9.50
C ALA A 144 -6.76 4.73 8.56
N ARG A 145 -6.56 4.38 7.28
CA ARG A 145 -6.02 5.32 6.28
C ARG A 145 -6.93 6.52 6.06
N ARG A 146 -8.26 6.32 6.08
CA ARG A 146 -9.23 7.41 5.91
C ARG A 146 -9.20 8.41 7.07
N LEU A 147 -8.98 7.95 8.30
CA LEU A 147 -8.84 8.81 9.49
C LEU A 147 -7.66 9.78 9.36
N LEU A 148 -6.59 9.39 8.68
CA LEU A 148 -5.39 10.22 8.47
C LEU A 148 -5.48 11.14 7.24
N TRP A 149 -6.56 11.06 6.45
CA TRP A 149 -6.75 11.95 5.31
C TRP A 149 -6.68 13.44 5.65
N PRO A 150 -7.26 13.95 6.77
CA PRO A 150 -7.15 15.36 7.14
C PRO A 150 -5.68 15.80 7.31
N VAL A 151 -4.83 14.95 7.88
CA VAL A 151 -3.38 15.20 8.00
C VAL A 151 -2.76 15.26 6.61
N LYS A 152 -2.99 14.25 5.77
CA LYS A 152 -2.49 14.27 4.37
C LYS A 152 -2.94 15.51 3.61
N LYS A 153 -4.19 15.93 3.81
CA LYS A 153 -4.78 17.12 3.19
C LYS A 153 -4.08 18.40 3.63
N LYS A 154 -3.74 18.53 4.92
CA LYS A 154 -3.04 19.70 5.48
C LYS A 154 -1.60 19.82 4.97
N TYR A 155 -0.87 18.70 4.90
CA TYR A 155 0.55 18.70 4.51
C TYR A 155 0.80 18.53 3.00
N GLY A 156 -0.20 18.06 2.26
CA GLY A 156 -0.16 18.00 0.80
C GLY A 156 1.07 17.27 0.28
N LYS A 157 1.79 17.90 -0.65
CA LYS A 157 2.96 17.34 -1.32
C LYS A 157 4.19 17.15 -0.42
N LYS A 158 4.23 17.79 0.76
CA LYS A 158 5.33 17.68 1.72
C LYS A 158 5.34 16.37 2.49
N LEU A 159 4.26 15.58 2.41
CA LEU A 159 4.12 14.34 3.15
C LEU A 159 3.49 13.28 2.25
N SER A 160 4.22 12.22 1.96
CA SER A 160 3.70 11.07 1.23
C SER A 160 2.75 10.24 2.10
N TRP A 161 1.84 9.49 1.48
CA TRP A 161 1.09 8.45 2.18
C TRP A 161 2.01 7.36 2.71
N ALA A 162 3.04 7.00 1.95
CA ALA A 162 4.04 6.01 2.35
C ALA A 162 4.68 6.35 3.70
N ASP A 163 5.11 7.61 3.92
CA ASP A 163 5.66 8.04 5.21
C ASP A 163 4.55 8.22 6.26
N LEU A 164 3.43 8.87 5.94
CA LEU A 164 2.36 9.15 6.90
C LEU A 164 1.81 7.86 7.55
N ILE A 165 1.63 6.79 6.79
CA ILE A 165 1.08 5.53 7.31
C ILE A 165 1.96 4.96 8.43
N VAL A 166 3.27 4.92 8.24
CA VAL A 166 4.19 4.36 9.23
C VAL A 166 4.57 5.37 10.31
N PHE A 167 4.59 6.66 9.99
CA PHE A 167 4.81 7.72 10.98
C PHE A 167 3.66 7.79 11.98
N ALA A 168 2.41 7.60 11.54
CA ALA A 168 1.27 7.52 12.44
C ALA A 168 1.38 6.37 13.45
N GLY A 169 1.91 5.22 13.05
CA GLY A 169 2.22 4.12 13.98
C GLY A 169 3.31 4.49 14.98
N ASN A 170 4.33 5.23 14.54
CA ASN A 170 5.41 5.71 15.41
C ASN A 170 4.90 6.74 16.44
N CYS A 171 4.12 7.73 16.00
CA CYS A 171 3.46 8.71 16.87
C CYS A 171 2.52 8.02 17.88
N ALA A 172 1.78 7.00 17.45
CA ALA A 172 0.90 6.24 18.33
C ALA A 172 1.65 5.52 19.46
N LEU A 173 2.83 4.97 19.18
CA LEU A 173 3.68 4.38 20.22
C LEU A 173 4.15 5.43 21.22
N GLU A 174 4.67 6.57 20.72
CA GLU A 174 5.16 7.68 21.56
C GLU A 174 4.03 8.27 22.43
N SER A 175 2.85 8.52 21.85
CA SER A 175 1.72 9.13 22.56
C SER A 175 1.15 8.21 23.65
N MET A 176 1.35 6.89 23.52
CA MET A 176 0.96 5.89 24.52
C MET A 176 2.10 5.52 25.47
N GLY A 177 3.17 6.31 25.51
CA GLY A 177 4.24 6.21 26.51
C GLY A 177 5.40 5.28 26.13
N PHE A 178 5.47 4.80 24.89
CA PHE A 178 6.59 4.02 24.41
C PHE A 178 7.56 4.89 23.60
N LYS A 179 8.74 5.17 24.17
CA LYS A 179 9.77 5.95 23.49
C LYS A 179 10.39 5.15 22.34
N THR A 180 10.18 5.60 21.11
CA THR A 180 10.75 4.96 19.92
C THR A 180 12.21 5.39 19.72
N PHE A 181 12.97 4.60 18.95
CA PHE A 181 14.38 4.89 18.68
C PHE A 181 14.58 6.15 17.81
N GLY A 182 13.63 6.41 16.92
CA GLY A 182 13.67 7.50 15.95
C GLY A 182 12.89 7.15 14.70
N PHE A 183 12.77 8.10 13.78
CA PHE A 183 12.03 7.93 12.54
C PHE A 183 12.71 8.67 11.38
N GLY A 184 12.69 8.07 10.19
CA GLY A 184 13.19 8.67 8.95
C GLY A 184 12.09 8.81 7.90
N PHE A 185 11.94 10.01 7.36
CA PHE A 185 11.12 10.32 6.19
C PHE A 185 11.91 10.07 4.90
N GLY A 186 11.20 10.03 3.77
CA GLY A 186 11.81 9.91 2.43
C GLY A 186 11.17 8.85 1.54
N ARG A 187 10.09 8.18 1.99
CA ARG A 187 9.36 7.22 1.16
C ARG A 187 8.52 7.98 0.14
N VAL A 188 8.78 7.75 -1.14
CA VAL A 188 8.06 8.41 -2.24
C VAL A 188 6.76 7.65 -2.53
N ASP A 189 5.66 8.37 -2.71
CA ASP A 189 4.40 7.77 -3.16
C ASP A 189 4.51 7.28 -4.60
N GLN A 190 3.87 6.14 -4.90
CA GLN A 190 3.67 5.62 -6.25
C GLN A 190 2.21 5.75 -6.69
N TRP A 191 1.91 5.62 -7.98
CA TRP A 191 0.63 6.03 -8.55
C TRP A 191 -0.17 4.88 -9.15
N GLU A 192 0.46 3.73 -9.31
CA GLU A 192 -0.18 2.46 -9.61
C GLU A 192 0.38 1.36 -8.69
N PRO A 193 -0.38 0.27 -8.44
CA PRO A 193 0.12 -0.84 -7.65
C PRO A 193 1.34 -1.49 -8.29
N ASP A 194 2.29 -1.92 -7.46
CA ASP A 194 3.38 -2.81 -7.87
C ASP A 194 2.84 -4.23 -8.13
N GLU A 195 3.20 -4.81 -9.27
CA GLU A 195 2.86 -6.17 -9.65
C GLU A 195 3.83 -7.15 -9.00
N VAL A 196 3.45 -7.65 -7.81
CA VAL A 196 4.24 -8.58 -7.01
C VAL A 196 3.63 -9.98 -7.03
N TYR A 197 4.47 -11.01 -7.13
CA TYR A 197 4.06 -12.40 -6.95
C TYR A 197 3.81 -12.72 -5.48
N TRP A 198 2.53 -12.77 -5.08
CA TRP A 198 2.09 -13.08 -3.71
C TRP A 198 1.76 -14.56 -3.47
N GLY A 199 1.93 -15.43 -4.48
CA GLY A 199 1.67 -16.87 -4.41
C GLY A 199 0.52 -17.36 -5.30
N GLN A 200 0.47 -18.68 -5.54
CA GLN A 200 -0.49 -19.37 -6.40
C GLN A 200 -1.85 -19.69 -5.72
N GLY A 201 -2.30 -18.90 -4.75
CA GLY A 201 -3.40 -19.24 -3.82
C GLY A 201 -4.73 -19.71 -4.43
N SER A 202 -4.99 -19.46 -5.72
CA SER A 202 -6.15 -20.01 -6.45
C SER A 202 -6.06 -21.52 -6.77
N HIS A 203 -4.89 -22.14 -6.65
CA HIS A 203 -4.69 -23.58 -6.92
C HIS A 203 -4.89 -24.49 -5.70
N LEU A 204 -4.85 -23.94 -4.48
CA LEU A 204 -4.90 -24.74 -3.23
C LEU A 204 -6.31 -24.93 -2.67
N ALA A 205 -7.32 -24.22 -3.17
CA ALA A 205 -8.72 -24.38 -2.77
C ALA A 205 -9.44 -25.59 -3.40
N ARG A 206 -8.69 -26.52 -4.04
CA ARG A 206 -9.19 -27.75 -4.68
C ARG A 206 -8.55 -29.01 -4.09
N ARG A 207 -8.47 -29.13 -2.77
CA ARG A 207 -8.23 -30.42 -2.10
C ARG A 207 -9.25 -30.63 -1.00
#